data_AF-C4JNQ1-F1
#
_entry.id   AF-C4JNQ1-F1
#
_cell.length_a   1.000
_cell.length_b   1.000
_cell.length_c   1.000
_cell.angle_alpha   90.00
_cell.angle_beta   90.00
_cell.angle_gamma   90.00
#
_symmetry.space_group_name_H-M   'P 1'
#
loop_
_entity.id
_entity.type
_entity.pdbx_description
1 polymer ?
#
loop_
_entity_poly.entity_id
_entity_poly.type
_entity_poly.pdbx_seq_one_letter_code
_entity_poly.pdbx_strand_id
1 'polypeptide(L)'
;MSTFKSSRPAVLELGARYKDLDKEIKATHSSEQSEKADELLFTEMCEICLWGNATDLSLLTSLTYEDIQKLQGSKARKAAEENIIVNDLLSAFKVLNDARKSKKSQERRVDIVLDNAGFELFVDLILAGYLLLSDLATTVVLHPKSIPWFVSDVLPKDFGDLVSALADPQAFFTAPDEKHDPKSNGQLPQPLSDKEVAELKFLFDQWSQFHADGKLIIRPNRFWTTGGSYWRIPHEEPELFDDLKESELVIFKGDLNYRKLIGDVGAISLLLVVTCVSLRPKLD
;
A
#
# COMPACT_ATOMS: atom_id res chain seq x y z
N MET A 1 -1.78 -13.19 -11.66
CA MET A 1 -3.09 -13.35 -10.99
C MET A 1 -3.26 -14.62 -10.15
N SER A 2 -2.64 -15.77 -10.46
CA SER A 2 -2.77 -16.99 -9.63
C SER A 2 -2.34 -16.80 -8.18
N THR A 3 -1.22 -16.10 -7.95
CA THR A 3 -0.70 -15.80 -6.59
C THR A 3 -1.65 -14.90 -5.80
N PHE A 4 -2.30 -13.94 -6.47
CA PHE A 4 -3.33 -13.10 -5.84
C PHE A 4 -4.56 -13.92 -5.44
N LYS A 5 -4.98 -14.82 -6.32
CA LYS A 5 -6.11 -15.71 -6.06
C LYS A 5 -5.85 -16.65 -4.88
N SER A 6 -4.63 -17.15 -4.72
CA SER A 6 -4.26 -17.93 -3.53
C SER A 6 -4.30 -17.14 -2.22
N SER A 7 -4.23 -15.81 -2.29
CA SER A 7 -4.38 -14.92 -1.13
C SER A 7 -5.85 -14.59 -0.79
N ARG A 8 -6.82 -15.34 -1.35
CA ARG A 8 -8.26 -15.13 -1.14
C ARG A 8 -8.66 -14.83 0.31
N PRO A 9 -8.26 -15.62 1.34
CA PRO A 9 -8.68 -15.36 2.71
C PRO A 9 -8.23 -13.98 3.22
N ALA A 10 -7.00 -13.58 2.90
CA ALA A 10 -6.44 -12.30 3.32
C ALA A 10 -7.08 -11.11 2.56
N VAL A 11 -7.37 -11.29 1.27
CA VAL A 11 -8.09 -10.29 0.45
C VAL A 11 -9.49 -10.04 1.01
N LEU A 12 -10.20 -11.10 1.40
CA LEU A 12 -11.55 -10.99 1.95
C LEU A 12 -11.55 -10.32 3.32
N GLU A 13 -10.65 -10.72 4.22
CA GLU A 13 -10.51 -10.07 5.53
C GLU A 13 -10.18 -8.59 5.38
N LEU A 14 -9.15 -8.23 4.60
CA LEU A 14 -8.77 -6.84 4.37
C LEU A 14 -9.88 -6.02 3.70
N GLY A 15 -10.62 -6.60 2.76
CA GLY A 15 -11.74 -5.93 2.11
C GLY A 15 -12.88 -5.61 3.08
N ALA A 16 -13.23 -6.54 3.96
CA ALA A 16 -14.20 -6.29 5.02
C ALA A 16 -13.74 -5.17 5.95
N ARG A 17 -12.48 -5.26 6.43
CA ARG A 17 -11.89 -4.31 7.36
C ARG A 17 -11.78 -2.90 6.81
N TYR A 18 -11.33 -2.77 5.56
CA TYR A 18 -11.22 -1.47 4.90
C TYR A 18 -12.59 -0.77 4.77
N LYS A 19 -13.65 -1.54 4.48
CA LYS A 19 -15.01 -1.01 4.41
C LYS A 19 -15.51 -0.52 5.77
N ASP A 20 -15.17 -1.21 6.85
CA ASP A 20 -15.52 -0.78 8.20
C ASP A 20 -14.70 0.46 8.62
N LEU A 21 -13.42 0.49 8.27
CA LEU A 21 -12.55 1.66 8.48
C LEU A 21 -13.10 2.93 7.79
N ASP A 22 -13.57 2.82 6.54
CA ASP A 22 -14.20 3.94 5.82
C ASP A 22 -15.39 4.52 6.59
N LYS A 23 -16.24 3.67 7.17
CA LYS A 23 -17.39 4.12 7.97
C LYS A 23 -16.94 4.85 9.23
N GLU A 24 -15.92 4.33 9.91
CA GLU A 24 -15.39 4.90 11.14
C GLU A 24 -14.72 6.25 10.89
N ILE A 25 -13.87 6.36 9.88
CA ILE A 25 -13.23 7.63 9.50
C ILE A 25 -14.31 8.68 9.18
N LYS A 26 -15.33 8.32 8.38
CA LYS A 26 -16.45 9.21 8.06
C LYS A 26 -17.27 9.63 9.28
N ALA A 27 -17.50 8.71 10.23
CA ALA A 27 -18.19 9.04 11.47
C ALA A 27 -17.35 9.97 12.37
N THR A 28 -16.04 9.74 12.42
CA THR A 28 -15.15 10.39 13.40
C THR A 28 -14.61 11.74 12.92
N HIS A 29 -14.69 12.06 11.62
CA HIS A 29 -14.50 13.43 11.10
C HIS A 29 -15.37 14.50 11.79
N SER A 30 -16.37 14.10 12.59
CA SER A 30 -17.24 14.96 13.40
C SER A 30 -16.79 15.16 14.85
N SER A 31 -15.75 14.46 15.34
CA SER A 31 -15.28 14.50 16.74
C SER A 31 -13.77 14.68 16.84
N GLU A 32 -13.29 15.20 17.97
CA GLU A 32 -11.87 15.43 18.26
C GLU A 32 -11.14 14.08 18.41
N GLN A 33 -10.66 13.55 17.29
CA GLN A 33 -9.96 12.27 17.22
C GLN A 33 -8.55 12.43 17.81
N SER A 34 -8.13 11.50 18.66
CA SER A 34 -6.80 11.57 19.27
C SER A 34 -5.73 11.30 18.22
N GLU A 35 -4.77 12.22 18.05
CA GLU A 35 -3.61 12.08 17.17
C GLU A 35 -2.86 10.76 17.38
N LYS A 36 -2.88 10.23 18.61
CA LYS A 36 -2.29 8.93 18.95
C LYS A 36 -3.00 7.75 18.27
N ALA A 37 -4.31 7.83 18.07
CA ALA A 37 -5.06 6.77 17.40
C ALA A 37 -4.78 6.78 15.89
N ASP A 38 -4.68 7.96 15.28
CA ASP A 38 -4.25 8.12 13.89
C ASP A 38 -2.84 7.57 13.67
N GLU A 39 -1.91 7.85 14.59
CA GLU A 39 -0.54 7.34 14.55
C GLU A 39 -0.51 5.80 14.58
N LEU A 40 -1.28 5.17 15.48
CA LEU A 40 -1.34 3.72 15.61
C LEU A 40 -1.93 3.06 14.36
N LEU A 41 -3.00 3.64 13.81
CA LEU A 41 -3.62 3.17 12.59
C LEU A 41 -2.67 3.33 11.38
N PHE A 42 -2.01 4.48 11.25
CA PHE A 42 -1.00 4.70 10.20
C PHE A 42 0.09 3.63 10.27
N THR A 43 0.61 3.38 11.46
CA THR A 43 1.66 2.37 11.68
C THR A 43 1.18 0.99 11.25
N GLU A 44 -0.04 0.60 11.61
CA GLU A 44 -0.61 -0.69 11.22
C GLU A 44 -0.81 -0.81 9.70
N MET A 45 -1.34 0.22 9.05
CA MET A 45 -1.51 0.24 7.60
C MET A 45 -0.16 0.11 6.87
N CYS A 46 0.88 0.77 7.38
CA CYS A 46 2.24 0.63 6.86
C CYS A 46 2.84 -0.75 7.11
N GLU A 47 2.60 -1.38 8.27
CA GLU A 47 3.09 -2.72 8.58
C GLU A 47 2.43 -3.80 7.72
N ILE A 48 1.12 -3.72 7.49
CA ILE A 48 0.43 -4.63 6.56
C ILE A 48 1.05 -4.50 5.16
N CYS A 49 1.33 -3.26 4.73
CA CYS A 49 1.99 -2.97 3.45
C CYS A 49 3.45 -3.47 3.37
N LEU A 50 4.20 -3.34 4.46
CA LEU A 50 5.56 -3.86 4.60
C LEU A 50 5.59 -5.39 4.48
N TRP A 51 4.67 -6.07 5.16
CA TRP A 51 4.67 -7.52 5.25
C TRP A 51 3.85 -8.20 4.17
N GLY A 52 3.28 -7.52 3.17
CA GLY A 52 2.26 -8.06 2.27
C GLY A 52 2.44 -9.55 1.87
N ASN A 53 3.62 -9.96 1.40
CA ASN A 53 3.90 -11.34 0.98
C ASN A 53 4.13 -12.35 2.13
N ALA A 54 4.34 -11.87 3.35
CA ALA A 54 4.62 -12.62 4.57
C ALA A 54 3.62 -12.34 5.70
N THR A 55 2.51 -11.65 5.40
CA THR A 55 1.55 -11.22 6.42
C THR A 55 0.81 -12.44 6.97
N ASP A 56 1.06 -12.77 8.23
CA ASP A 56 0.19 -13.69 8.96
C ASP A 56 -1.20 -13.04 9.07
N LEU A 57 -2.27 -13.78 8.79
CA LEU A 57 -3.66 -13.32 8.94
C LEU A 57 -3.90 -12.75 10.35
N SER A 58 -3.14 -13.19 11.35
CA SER A 58 -3.17 -12.65 12.71
C SER A 58 -2.79 -11.16 12.80
N LEU A 59 -2.01 -10.63 11.85
CA LEU A 59 -1.64 -9.22 11.72
C LEU A 59 -2.76 -8.36 11.12
N LEU A 60 -3.77 -8.95 10.49
CA LEU A 60 -4.89 -8.23 9.86
C LEU A 60 -6.04 -7.93 10.84
N THR A 61 -5.83 -8.19 12.13
CA THR A 61 -6.93 -8.27 13.12
C THR A 61 -7.37 -6.92 13.68
N SER A 62 -6.66 -5.80 13.42
CA SER A 62 -6.78 -4.58 14.25
C SER A 62 -7.06 -3.29 13.47
N LEU A 63 -7.79 -3.34 12.35
CA LEU A 63 -7.96 -2.17 11.45
C LEU A 63 -9.05 -1.15 11.87
N THR A 64 -9.67 -1.27 13.05
CA THR A 64 -10.69 -0.32 13.53
C THR A 64 -10.19 0.50 14.71
N TYR A 65 -10.70 1.72 14.91
CA TYR A 65 -10.31 2.56 16.05
C TYR A 65 -10.65 1.90 17.39
N GLU A 66 -11.79 1.22 17.47
CA GLU A 66 -12.22 0.48 18.66
C GLU A 66 -11.29 -0.70 18.93
N ASP A 67 -10.91 -1.44 17.89
CA ASP A 67 -9.95 -2.54 17.99
C ASP A 67 -8.58 -2.02 18.41
N ILE A 68 -8.05 -0.97 17.77
CA ILE A 68 -6.75 -0.35 18.09
C ILE A 68 -6.67 0.10 19.55
N GLN A 69 -7.74 0.69 20.09
CA GLN A 69 -7.78 1.07 21.50
C GLN A 69 -7.73 -0.14 22.45
N LYS A 70 -8.35 -1.27 22.05
CA LYS A 70 -8.29 -2.54 22.79
C LYS A 70 -6.98 -3.31 22.56
N LEU A 71 -6.33 -3.07 21.42
CA LEU A 71 -5.20 -3.83 20.88
C LEU A 71 -3.84 -3.20 21.12
N GLN A 72 -3.66 -2.40 22.17
CA GLN A 72 -2.34 -1.98 22.66
C GLN A 72 -1.38 -3.14 23.09
N GLY A 73 -1.61 -4.37 22.62
CA GLY A 73 -0.65 -5.46 22.67
C GLY A 73 -1.11 -6.77 22.02
N SER A 74 -1.53 -6.79 20.74
CA SER A 74 -1.55 -8.11 20.07
C SER A 74 -0.13 -8.68 20.04
N LYS A 75 0.00 -9.93 20.48
CA LYS A 75 1.28 -10.65 20.46
C LYS A 75 1.83 -10.78 19.04
N ALA A 76 0.95 -10.89 18.05
CA ALA A 76 1.32 -10.97 16.63
C ALA A 76 2.02 -9.71 16.14
N ARG A 77 1.47 -8.52 16.44
CA ARG A 77 2.08 -7.24 16.06
C ARG A 77 3.44 -7.04 16.71
N LYS A 78 3.55 -7.25 18.03
CA LYS A 78 4.84 -7.15 18.73
C LYS A 78 5.89 -8.11 18.17
N ALA A 79 5.49 -9.33 17.81
CA ALA A 79 6.40 -10.30 17.18
C ALA A 79 6.82 -9.88 15.76
N ALA A 80 5.95 -9.23 14.99
CA ALA A 80 6.31 -8.69 13.68
C ALA A 80 7.21 -7.45 13.82
N GLU A 81 6.90 -6.55 14.76
CA GLU A 81 7.71 -5.36 15.09
C GLU A 81 9.13 -5.75 15.54
N GLU A 82 9.31 -6.87 16.25
CA GLU A 82 10.64 -7.40 16.63
C GLU A 82 11.54 -7.72 15.41
N ASN A 83 10.95 -7.96 14.24
CA ASN A 83 11.68 -8.19 12.99
C ASN A 83 11.98 -6.89 12.22
N ILE A 84 11.51 -5.73 12.70
CA ILE A 84 11.78 -4.42 12.11
C ILE A 84 13.01 -3.82 12.79
N ILE A 85 14.16 -3.89 12.10
CA ILE A 85 15.45 -3.45 12.66
C ILE A 85 15.55 -1.91 12.74
N VAL A 86 14.95 -1.21 11.77
CA VAL A 86 14.89 0.26 11.70
C VAL A 86 13.46 0.67 11.42
N ASN A 87 12.85 1.47 12.29
CA ASN A 87 11.45 1.86 12.20
C ASN A 87 11.28 3.38 12.30
N ASP A 88 11.10 4.02 11.15
CA ASP A 88 10.88 5.47 11.03
C ASP A 88 9.40 5.85 10.77
N LEU A 89 8.46 4.92 11.02
CA LEU A 89 7.04 5.15 10.73
C LEU A 89 6.46 6.34 11.49
N LEU A 90 6.89 6.58 12.73
CA LEU A 90 6.46 7.75 13.51
C LEU A 90 6.92 9.07 12.87
N SER A 91 8.14 9.09 12.32
CA SER A 91 8.65 10.25 11.59
C SER A 91 7.86 10.48 10.30
N ALA A 92 7.52 9.42 9.58
CA ALA A 92 6.69 9.47 8.39
C ALA A 92 5.29 10.02 8.68
N PHE A 93 4.63 9.49 9.73
CA PHE A 93 3.33 9.96 10.19
C PHE A 93 3.37 11.45 10.54
N LYS A 94 4.41 11.87 11.29
CA LYS A 94 4.57 13.27 11.68
C LYS A 94 4.65 14.20 10.46
N VAL A 95 5.39 13.83 9.41
CA VAL A 95 5.46 14.61 8.16
C VAL A 95 4.08 14.79 7.54
N LEU A 96 3.33 13.70 7.39
CA LEU A 96 1.98 13.75 6.80
C LEU A 96 1.00 14.52 7.68
N ASN A 97 1.05 14.34 8.99
CA ASN A 97 0.15 15.01 9.93
C ASN A 97 0.46 16.52 10.03
N ASP A 98 1.73 16.91 10.03
CA ASP A 98 2.14 18.32 9.99
C ASP A 98 1.69 18.98 8.67
N ALA A 99 1.83 18.28 7.55
CA ALA A 99 1.30 18.73 6.26
C ALA A 99 -0.24 18.83 6.31
N ARG A 100 -0.93 17.83 6.88
CA ARG A 100 -2.39 17.84 7.06
C ARG A 100 -2.87 19.09 7.81
N LYS A 101 -2.18 19.44 8.90
CA LYS A 101 -2.49 20.62 9.75
C LYS A 101 -2.18 21.95 9.06
N SER A 102 -1.05 22.04 8.35
CA SER A 102 -0.53 23.31 7.79
C SER A 102 -1.00 23.62 6.37
N LYS A 103 -1.31 22.60 5.55
CA LYS A 103 -1.63 22.71 4.11
C LYS A 103 -3.09 22.35 3.78
N LYS A 104 -4.05 22.85 4.57
CA LYS A 104 -5.48 22.46 4.49
C LYS A 104 -6.15 22.60 3.11
N SER A 105 -5.64 23.47 2.25
CA SER A 105 -6.21 23.72 0.91
C SER A 105 -5.18 23.58 -0.21
N GLN A 106 -4.04 22.97 0.09
CA GLN A 106 -3.00 22.67 -0.90
C GLN A 106 -2.93 21.16 -1.11
N GLU A 107 -2.36 20.76 -2.23
CA GLU A 107 -2.07 19.36 -2.48
C GLU A 107 -1.07 18.83 -1.45
N ARG A 108 -1.36 17.64 -0.91
CA ARG A 108 -0.48 16.84 -0.06
C ARG A 108 -0.32 15.50 -0.76
N ARG A 109 0.71 15.42 -1.61
CA ARG A 109 0.97 14.28 -2.48
C ARG A 109 1.84 13.23 -1.76
N VAL A 110 1.45 11.97 -1.87
CA VAL A 110 2.28 10.83 -1.46
C VAL A 110 2.58 9.96 -2.68
N ASP A 111 3.84 9.58 -2.86
CA ASP A 111 4.27 8.72 -3.95
C ASP A 111 4.63 7.34 -3.43
N ILE A 112 4.24 6.29 -4.16
CA ILE A 112 4.61 4.91 -3.84
C ILE A 112 5.31 4.30 -5.05
N VAL A 113 6.60 4.03 -4.91
CA VAL A 113 7.40 3.29 -5.89
C VAL A 113 7.23 1.80 -5.62
N LEU A 114 6.51 1.15 -6.51
CA LEU A 114 5.98 -0.19 -6.29
C LEU A 114 7.03 -1.28 -6.50
N ASP A 115 6.81 -2.42 -5.84
CA ASP A 115 7.57 -3.65 -6.01
C ASP A 115 6.69 -4.68 -6.73
N ASN A 116 6.08 -5.65 -6.03
CA ASN A 116 5.41 -6.78 -6.64
C ASN A 116 3.90 -6.60 -6.91
N ALA A 117 3.43 -7.21 -7.99
CA ALA A 117 2.02 -7.37 -8.33
C ALA A 117 1.32 -8.39 -7.43
N GLY A 118 0.00 -8.51 -7.60
CA GLY A 118 -0.83 -9.47 -6.87
C GLY A 118 -1.20 -8.96 -5.47
N PHE A 119 -0.94 -9.75 -4.43
CA PHE A 119 -1.40 -9.40 -3.09
C PHE A 119 -0.65 -8.20 -2.50
N GLU A 120 0.64 -8.05 -2.79
CA GLU A 120 1.39 -6.86 -2.36
C GLU A 120 0.81 -5.58 -2.97
N LEU A 121 0.58 -5.56 -4.29
CA LEU A 121 -0.12 -4.44 -4.96
C LEU A 121 -1.52 -4.18 -4.36
N PHE A 122 -2.28 -5.22 -4.01
CA PHE A 122 -3.58 -5.04 -3.36
C PHE A 122 -3.44 -4.32 -2.02
N VAL A 123 -2.46 -4.68 -1.21
CA VAL A 123 -2.19 -4.02 0.06
C VAL A 123 -1.66 -2.60 -0.15
N ASP A 124 -0.85 -2.35 -1.18
CA ASP A 124 -0.41 -1.00 -1.55
C ASP A 124 -1.61 -0.09 -1.86
N LEU A 125 -2.64 -0.62 -2.54
CA LEU A 125 -3.89 0.09 -2.82
C LEU A 125 -4.74 0.30 -1.57
N ILE A 126 -4.74 -0.65 -0.64
CA ILE A 126 -5.37 -0.49 0.68
C ILE A 126 -4.70 0.66 1.47
N LEU A 127 -3.37 0.72 1.48
CA LEU A 127 -2.63 1.84 2.08
C LEU A 127 -2.95 3.17 1.38
N ALA A 128 -2.89 3.21 0.05
CA ALA A 128 -3.21 4.41 -0.75
C ALA A 128 -4.62 4.92 -0.46
N GLY A 129 -5.60 4.01 -0.45
CA GLY A 129 -6.98 4.31 -0.12
C GLY A 129 -7.15 4.87 1.29
N TYR A 130 -6.49 4.28 2.29
CA TYR A 130 -6.46 4.79 3.66
C TYR A 130 -5.87 6.20 3.76
N LEU A 131 -4.75 6.47 3.09
CA LEU A 131 -4.10 7.79 3.11
C LEU A 131 -5.05 8.87 2.58
N LEU A 132 -5.84 8.55 1.55
CA LEU A 132 -6.87 9.42 1.00
C LEU A 132 -8.10 9.55 1.92
N LEU A 133 -8.55 8.45 2.52
CA LEU A 133 -9.71 8.45 3.43
C LEU A 133 -9.43 9.26 4.70
N SER A 134 -8.25 9.10 5.30
CA SER A 134 -7.84 9.74 6.55
C SER A 134 -7.40 11.20 6.41
N ASP A 135 -7.47 11.75 5.19
CA ASP A 135 -7.00 13.09 4.83
C ASP A 135 -5.50 13.32 5.10
N LEU A 136 -4.71 12.25 5.29
CA LEU A 136 -3.25 12.33 5.38
C LEU A 136 -2.61 12.67 4.04
N ALA A 137 -3.26 12.30 2.93
CA ALA A 137 -2.92 12.69 1.57
C ALA A 137 -4.17 13.21 0.83
N THR A 138 -3.98 14.17 -0.07
CA THR A 138 -5.04 14.54 -1.05
C THR A 138 -4.89 13.77 -2.36
N THR A 139 -3.65 13.37 -2.67
CA THR A 139 -3.27 12.70 -3.91
C THR A 139 -2.26 11.61 -3.59
N VAL A 140 -2.45 10.42 -4.15
CA VAL A 140 -1.48 9.31 -4.12
C VAL A 140 -1.09 8.94 -5.54
N VAL A 141 0.21 8.90 -5.80
CA VAL A 141 0.79 8.54 -7.11
C VAL A 141 1.53 7.22 -6.98
N LEU A 142 1.12 6.23 -7.77
CA LEU A 142 1.70 4.90 -7.81
C LEU A 142 2.61 4.77 -9.03
N HIS A 143 3.84 4.31 -8.80
CA HIS A 143 4.87 4.19 -9.83
C HIS A 143 5.17 2.73 -10.14
N PRO A 144 4.51 2.13 -11.16
CA PRO A 144 4.86 0.82 -11.67
C PRO A 144 6.09 0.85 -12.57
N LYS A 145 6.61 -0.34 -12.88
CA LYS A 145 7.64 -0.55 -13.89
C LYS A 145 7.03 -0.43 -15.30
N SER A 146 7.86 -0.04 -16.27
CA SER A 146 7.43 0.20 -17.66
C SER A 146 7.43 -1.06 -18.53
N ILE A 147 8.15 -2.10 -18.12
CA ILE A 147 8.33 -3.38 -18.83
C ILE A 147 8.41 -4.50 -17.81
N PRO A 148 8.14 -5.78 -18.17
CA PRO A 148 8.36 -6.92 -17.29
C PRO A 148 9.74 -6.84 -16.64
N TRP A 149 9.76 -6.83 -15.31
CA TRP A 149 10.95 -6.56 -14.51
C TRP A 149 10.92 -7.47 -13.28
N PHE A 150 12.05 -8.09 -12.94
CA PHE A 150 12.21 -8.94 -11.75
C PHE A 150 11.03 -9.91 -11.46
N VAL A 151 10.51 -10.56 -12.51
CA VAL A 151 9.44 -11.57 -12.48
C VAL A 151 8.07 -11.03 -12.08
N SER A 152 7.95 -10.44 -10.89
CA SER A 152 6.68 -10.06 -10.27
C SER A 152 6.47 -8.57 -10.16
N ASP A 153 7.39 -7.71 -10.61
CA ASP A 153 7.21 -6.28 -10.45
C ASP A 153 5.95 -5.76 -11.14
N VAL A 154 5.27 -4.82 -10.48
CA VAL A 154 4.02 -4.22 -10.97
C VAL A 154 4.22 -3.52 -12.31
N LEU A 155 3.37 -3.86 -13.28
CA LEU A 155 3.16 -3.14 -14.53
C LEU A 155 1.81 -2.42 -14.52
N PRO A 156 1.59 -1.42 -15.40
CA PRO A 156 0.28 -0.78 -15.56
C PRO A 156 -0.87 -1.77 -15.80
N LYS A 157 -0.62 -2.89 -16.48
CA LYS A 157 -1.63 -3.94 -16.73
C LYS A 157 -2.07 -4.63 -15.43
N ASP A 158 -1.18 -4.82 -14.47
CA ASP A 158 -1.50 -5.55 -13.23
C ASP A 158 -2.54 -4.82 -12.39
N PHE A 159 -2.58 -3.48 -12.46
CA PHE A 159 -3.68 -2.70 -11.89
C PHE A 159 -5.02 -3.02 -12.54
N GLY A 160 -5.07 -3.03 -13.87
CA GLY A 160 -6.29 -3.36 -14.62
C GLY A 160 -6.78 -4.76 -14.28
N ASP A 161 -5.87 -5.72 -14.19
CA ASP A 161 -6.19 -7.10 -13.82
C ASP A 161 -6.72 -7.20 -12.38
N LEU A 162 -6.10 -6.49 -11.43
CA LEU A 162 -6.52 -6.48 -10.02
C LEU A 162 -7.88 -5.80 -9.84
N VAL A 163 -8.07 -4.61 -10.42
CA VAL A 163 -9.33 -3.87 -10.36
C VAL A 163 -10.46 -4.67 -11.02
N SER A 164 -10.19 -5.35 -12.13
CA SER A 164 -11.16 -6.26 -12.77
C SER A 164 -11.53 -7.44 -11.87
N ALA A 165 -10.56 -8.00 -11.14
CA ALA A 165 -10.82 -9.05 -10.17
C ALA A 165 -11.72 -8.59 -9.01
N LEU A 166 -11.67 -7.30 -8.63
CA LEU A 166 -12.56 -6.73 -7.61
C LEU A 166 -13.93 -6.31 -8.17
N ALA A 167 -14.01 -6.01 -9.47
CA ALA A 167 -15.28 -5.70 -10.15
C ALA A 167 -16.20 -6.93 -10.27
N ASP A 168 -15.61 -8.10 -10.53
CA ASP A 168 -16.30 -9.40 -10.55
C ASP A 168 -15.57 -10.43 -9.68
N PRO A 169 -15.64 -10.27 -8.34
CA PRO A 169 -14.88 -11.11 -7.41
C PRO A 169 -15.40 -12.55 -7.40
N GLN A 170 -16.70 -12.74 -7.65
CA GLN A 170 -17.30 -14.06 -7.73
C GLN A 170 -16.71 -14.84 -8.90
N ALA A 171 -16.70 -14.28 -10.11
CA ALA A 171 -16.10 -14.93 -11.27
C ALA A 171 -14.60 -15.19 -11.06
N PHE A 172 -13.86 -14.20 -10.53
CA PHE A 172 -12.42 -14.33 -10.33
C PHE A 172 -12.04 -15.44 -9.33
N PHE A 173 -12.62 -15.42 -8.12
CA PHE A 173 -12.23 -16.35 -7.05
C PHE A 173 -12.82 -17.75 -7.19
N THR A 174 -13.84 -17.95 -8.04
CA THR A 174 -14.39 -19.28 -8.33
C THR A 174 -14.01 -19.86 -9.69
N ALA A 175 -13.31 -19.11 -10.54
CA ALA A 175 -12.76 -19.66 -11.77
C ALA A 175 -11.91 -20.92 -11.46
N PRO A 176 -11.83 -21.90 -12.37
CA PRO A 176 -10.84 -22.98 -12.24
C PRO A 176 -9.42 -22.40 -12.27
N ASP A 177 -8.48 -22.98 -11.53
CA ASP A 177 -7.07 -22.59 -11.66
C ASP A 177 -6.47 -23.14 -12.96
N GLU A 178 -5.85 -22.28 -13.76
CA GLU A 178 -5.16 -22.68 -15.01
C GLU A 178 -3.97 -23.62 -14.75
N LYS A 179 -3.41 -23.57 -13.54
CA LYS A 179 -2.38 -24.49 -13.05
C LYS A 179 -3.01 -25.26 -11.90
N HIS A 180 -3.14 -26.58 -12.02
CA HIS A 180 -3.62 -27.43 -10.93
C HIS A 180 -2.93 -27.01 -9.62
N ASP A 181 -3.66 -26.41 -8.69
CA ASP A 181 -3.15 -26.25 -7.33
C ASP A 181 -2.98 -27.67 -6.76
N PRO A 182 -1.74 -28.14 -6.51
CA PRO A 182 -1.53 -29.47 -5.95
C PRO A 182 -2.18 -29.64 -4.57
N LYS A 183 -2.64 -28.56 -3.93
CA LYS A 183 -3.39 -28.58 -2.66
C LYS A 183 -4.91 -28.62 -2.83
N SER A 184 -5.46 -28.42 -4.04
CA SER A 184 -6.91 -28.31 -4.25
C SER A 184 -7.67 -29.63 -4.04
N ASN A 185 -7.00 -30.80 -4.01
CA ASN A 185 -7.65 -32.13 -3.91
C ASN A 185 -8.84 -32.31 -4.90
N GLY A 186 -8.88 -31.54 -6.00
CA GLY A 186 -9.98 -31.53 -6.96
C GLY A 186 -11.28 -30.88 -6.47
N GLN A 187 -11.29 -30.19 -5.32
CA GLN A 187 -12.45 -29.41 -4.88
C GLN A 187 -12.50 -28.07 -5.59
N LEU A 188 -13.66 -27.79 -6.21
CA LEU A 188 -13.96 -26.48 -6.77
C LEU A 188 -13.95 -25.41 -5.67
N PRO A 189 -13.43 -24.20 -5.94
CA PRO A 189 -13.44 -23.13 -4.96
C PRO A 189 -14.87 -22.83 -4.50
N GLN A 190 -15.10 -22.71 -3.20
CA GLN A 190 -16.42 -22.37 -2.68
C GLN A 190 -16.86 -21.00 -3.20
N PRO A 191 -18.14 -20.78 -3.53
CA PRO A 191 -18.65 -19.45 -3.84
C PRO A 191 -18.37 -18.44 -2.74
N LEU A 192 -18.26 -17.16 -3.10
CA LEU A 192 -18.26 -16.09 -2.12
C LEU A 192 -19.70 -15.87 -1.66
N SER A 193 -19.86 -15.47 -0.41
CA SER A 193 -21.11 -14.96 0.12
C SER A 193 -21.44 -13.59 -0.48
N ASP A 194 -22.72 -13.22 -0.47
CA ASP A 194 -23.17 -11.90 -0.93
C ASP A 194 -22.47 -10.75 -0.17
N LYS A 195 -22.16 -10.98 1.12
CA LYS A 195 -21.42 -10.03 1.96
C LYS A 195 -20.00 -9.80 1.43
N GLU A 196 -19.25 -10.88 1.20
CA GLU A 196 -17.88 -10.84 0.68
C GLU A 196 -17.82 -10.16 -0.71
N VAL A 197 -18.78 -10.48 -1.59
CA VAL A 197 -18.90 -9.83 -2.89
C VAL A 197 -19.14 -8.32 -2.73
N ALA A 198 -20.03 -7.91 -1.83
CA ALA A 198 -20.34 -6.51 -1.57
C ALA A 198 -19.20 -5.74 -0.87
N GLU A 199 -18.27 -6.42 -0.21
CA GLU A 199 -17.08 -5.82 0.40
C GLU A 199 -15.98 -5.57 -0.64
N LEU A 200 -15.73 -6.54 -1.53
CA LEU A 200 -14.75 -6.36 -2.60
C LEU A 200 -15.22 -5.38 -3.68
N LYS A 201 -16.51 -5.38 -4.02
CA LYS A 201 -17.08 -4.37 -4.92
C LYS A 201 -17.01 -2.96 -4.34
N PHE A 202 -17.12 -2.81 -3.03
CA PHE A 202 -16.95 -1.51 -2.37
C PHE A 202 -15.54 -0.95 -2.60
N LEU A 203 -14.49 -1.79 -2.50
CA LEU A 203 -13.12 -1.38 -2.84
C LEU A 203 -13.03 -0.93 -4.29
N PHE A 204 -13.57 -1.72 -5.23
CA PHE A 204 -13.58 -1.39 -6.64
C PHE A 204 -14.23 -0.03 -6.90
N ASP A 205 -15.42 0.20 -6.37
CA ASP A 205 -16.17 1.45 -6.58
C ASP A 205 -15.40 2.65 -6.00
N GLN A 206 -14.88 2.51 -4.78
CA GLN A 206 -14.18 3.60 -4.10
C GLN A 206 -12.86 3.96 -4.79
N TRP A 207 -12.03 2.98 -5.13
CA TRP A 207 -10.76 3.23 -5.81
C TRP A 207 -10.96 3.76 -7.22
N SER A 208 -12.00 3.29 -7.93
CA SER A 208 -12.41 3.85 -9.21
C SER A 208 -12.82 5.32 -9.08
N GLN A 209 -13.53 5.68 -8.01
CA GLN A 209 -13.89 7.07 -7.72
C GLN A 209 -12.65 7.92 -7.41
N PHE A 210 -11.72 7.44 -6.58
CA PHE A 210 -10.47 8.15 -6.32
C PHE A 210 -9.65 8.38 -7.59
N HIS A 211 -9.61 7.40 -8.49
CA HIS A 211 -8.95 7.56 -9.77
C HIS A 211 -9.68 8.57 -10.66
N ALA A 212 -11.01 8.51 -10.75
CA ALA A 212 -11.82 9.46 -11.52
C ALA A 212 -11.70 10.91 -11.01
N ASP A 213 -11.57 11.08 -9.69
CA ASP A 213 -11.34 12.37 -9.03
C ASP A 213 -9.90 12.89 -9.19
N GLY A 214 -9.00 12.11 -9.79
CA GLY A 214 -7.58 12.45 -9.92
C GLY A 214 -6.78 12.32 -8.61
N LYS A 215 -7.33 11.67 -7.58
CA LYS A 215 -6.68 11.45 -6.27
C LYS A 215 -5.80 10.22 -6.23
N LEU A 216 -6.09 9.21 -7.04
CA LEU A 216 -5.27 8.00 -7.17
C LEU A 216 -4.76 7.90 -8.60
N ILE A 217 -3.45 8.09 -8.80
CA ILE A 217 -2.84 8.22 -10.13
C ILE A 217 -1.80 7.13 -10.33
N ILE A 218 -1.72 6.57 -11.54
CA ILE A 218 -0.67 5.62 -11.93
C ILE A 218 0.26 6.31 -12.93
N ARG A 219 1.56 6.37 -12.62
CA ARG A 219 2.58 7.01 -13.49
C ARG A 219 3.77 6.08 -13.71
N PRO A 220 3.81 5.31 -14.81
CA PRO A 220 5.02 4.57 -15.16
C PRO A 220 6.12 5.54 -15.58
N ASN A 221 7.37 5.23 -15.23
CA ASN A 221 8.55 5.91 -15.77
C ASN A 221 9.60 4.84 -16.15
N ARG A 222 10.33 5.07 -17.26
CA ARG A 222 11.37 4.15 -17.74
C ARG A 222 12.57 4.07 -16.79
N PHE A 223 12.81 5.12 -16.01
CA PHE A 223 13.87 5.18 -15.02
C PHE A 223 13.84 4.00 -14.05
N TRP A 224 12.65 3.60 -13.59
CA TRP A 224 12.47 2.51 -12.63
C TRP A 224 13.04 1.17 -13.13
N THR A 225 13.13 1.01 -14.45
CA THR A 225 13.65 -0.16 -15.16
C THR A 225 15.07 0.04 -15.72
N THR A 226 15.78 1.09 -15.31
CA THR A 226 17.22 1.23 -15.61
C THR A 226 18.06 0.36 -14.66
N GLY A 227 19.30 0.06 -15.04
CA GLY A 227 20.24 -0.68 -14.18
C GLY A 227 20.93 0.17 -13.11
N GLY A 228 20.70 1.49 -13.10
CA GLY A 228 21.37 2.43 -12.21
C GLY A 228 20.74 2.53 -10.82
N SER A 229 21.51 3.09 -9.88
CA SER A 229 21.02 3.52 -8.57
C SER A 229 20.16 4.78 -8.68
N TYR A 230 19.36 5.06 -7.65
CA TYR A 230 18.53 6.27 -7.60
C TYR A 230 19.33 7.56 -7.41
N TRP A 231 20.63 7.47 -7.08
CA TRP A 231 21.53 8.63 -7.08
C TRP A 231 21.70 9.25 -8.46
N ARG A 232 21.30 8.52 -9.51
CA ARG A 232 21.35 8.98 -10.89
C ARG A 232 20.12 9.76 -11.32
N ILE A 233 18.99 9.71 -10.60
CA ILE A 233 17.75 10.43 -10.97
C ILE A 233 18.03 11.91 -11.28
N PRO A 234 18.75 12.68 -10.44
CA PRO A 234 18.97 14.10 -10.71
C PRO A 234 19.72 14.41 -12.01
N HIS A 235 20.45 13.43 -12.56
CA HIS A 235 21.30 13.61 -13.75
C HIS A 235 20.72 12.92 -14.98
N GLU A 236 20.13 11.74 -14.82
CA GLU A 236 19.60 10.92 -15.92
C GLU A 236 18.13 11.22 -16.20
N GLU A 237 17.32 11.57 -15.19
CA GLU A 237 15.88 11.84 -15.30
C GLU A 237 15.47 13.03 -14.41
N PRO A 238 15.94 14.25 -14.70
CA PRO A 238 15.73 15.42 -13.86
C PRO A 238 14.26 15.81 -13.70
N GLU A 239 13.42 15.58 -14.72
CA GLU A 239 11.97 15.83 -14.64
C GLU A 239 11.31 14.94 -13.59
N LEU A 240 11.72 13.66 -13.48
CA LEU A 240 11.25 12.77 -12.44
C LEU A 240 11.73 13.24 -11.05
N PHE A 241 12.97 13.71 -10.96
CA PHE A 241 13.50 14.24 -9.70
C PHE A 241 12.71 15.45 -9.21
N ASP A 242 12.41 16.38 -10.12
CA ASP A 242 11.64 17.59 -9.81
C ASP A 242 10.19 17.25 -9.47
N ASP A 243 9.56 16.30 -10.18
CA ASP A 243 8.21 15.82 -9.86
C ASP A 243 8.13 15.18 -8.46
N LEU A 244 9.15 14.40 -8.05
CA LEU A 244 9.20 13.77 -6.72
C LEU A 244 9.46 14.76 -5.57
N LYS A 245 9.99 15.97 -5.85
CA LYS A 245 10.16 17.02 -4.81
C LYS A 245 8.82 17.61 -4.35
N GLU A 246 7.80 17.51 -5.19
CA GLU A 246 6.46 17.99 -4.87
C GLU A 246 5.77 17.10 -3.83
N SER A 247 6.19 15.84 -3.71
CA SER A 247 5.67 14.90 -2.71
C SER A 247 5.99 15.34 -1.28
N GLU A 248 5.02 15.18 -0.37
CA GLU A 248 5.27 15.27 1.07
C GLU A 248 6.08 14.05 1.55
N LEU A 249 5.80 12.89 0.93
CA LEU A 249 6.43 11.63 1.23
C LEU A 249 6.55 10.75 -0.01
N VAL A 250 7.71 10.11 -0.21
CA VAL A 250 7.92 9.05 -1.19
C VAL A 250 8.19 7.74 -0.44
N ILE A 251 7.41 6.71 -0.75
CA ILE A 251 7.49 5.37 -0.17
C ILE A 251 8.10 4.44 -1.22
N PHE A 252 9.21 3.78 -0.90
CA PHE A 252 9.83 2.79 -1.76
C PHE A 252 9.53 1.38 -1.23
N LYS A 253 8.83 0.57 -2.02
CA LYS A 253 8.51 -0.83 -1.65
C LYS A 253 9.63 -1.78 -2.07
N GLY A 254 9.87 -2.84 -1.30
CA GLY A 254 10.68 -3.96 -1.75
C GLY A 254 12.20 -3.80 -1.64
N ASP A 255 12.88 -4.93 -1.76
CA ASP A 255 14.35 -5.04 -1.67
C ASP A 255 15.04 -4.33 -2.84
N LEU A 256 14.51 -4.47 -4.06
CA LEU A 256 15.16 -3.89 -5.24
C LEU A 256 15.20 -2.36 -5.17
N ASN A 257 14.12 -1.72 -4.75
CA ASN A 257 14.09 -0.27 -4.61
C ASN A 257 15.05 0.17 -3.48
N TYR A 258 15.15 -0.58 -2.38
CA TYR A 258 16.13 -0.32 -1.33
C TYR A 258 17.57 -0.43 -1.85
N ARG A 259 17.92 -1.50 -2.56
CA ARG A 259 19.24 -1.67 -3.18
C ARG A 259 19.58 -0.51 -4.12
N LYS A 260 18.62 -0.04 -4.91
CA LYS A 260 18.79 1.15 -5.76
C LYS A 260 18.96 2.45 -4.97
N LEU A 261 18.30 2.61 -3.83
CA LEU A 261 18.48 3.76 -2.93
C LEU A 261 19.87 3.82 -2.32
N ILE A 262 20.44 2.66 -1.93
CA ILE A 262 21.78 2.59 -1.33
C ILE A 262 22.89 2.39 -2.38
N GLY A 263 22.54 2.33 -3.67
CA GLY A 263 23.50 2.12 -4.76
C GLY A 263 24.11 0.73 -4.85
N ASP A 264 23.52 -0.25 -4.16
CA ASP A 264 23.99 -1.65 -4.06
C ASP A 264 25.46 -1.76 -3.61
N VAL A 265 26.00 -0.73 -2.95
CA VAL A 265 27.35 -0.75 -2.38
C VAL A 265 27.30 -1.53 -1.06
N GLY A 266 27.78 -2.76 -1.07
CA GLY A 266 27.57 -3.72 0.00
C GLY A 266 28.04 -3.25 1.38
N ALA A 267 27.10 -3.01 2.28
CA ALA A 267 27.18 -3.22 3.73
C ALA A 267 25.81 -2.91 4.34
N ILE A 268 24.94 -3.93 4.44
CA ILE A 268 23.83 -4.14 5.39
C ILE A 268 22.83 -5.08 4.70
N SER A 269 22.70 -6.30 5.22
CA SER A 269 21.66 -7.26 4.84
C SER A 269 20.31 -6.85 5.43
N LEU A 270 19.27 -6.85 4.59
CA LEU A 270 17.85 -6.57 4.86
C LEU A 270 17.51 -5.21 5.51
N LEU A 271 16.69 -4.42 4.82
CA LEU A 271 15.35 -4.04 5.30
C LEU A 271 14.59 -3.33 4.16
N LEU A 272 13.29 -3.60 4.03
CA LEU A 272 12.38 -2.78 3.26
C LEU A 272 12.30 -1.43 3.95
N VAL A 273 13.08 -0.47 3.45
CA VAL A 273 13.05 0.88 3.99
C VAL A 273 11.91 1.60 3.32
N VAL A 274 10.89 1.96 4.10
CA VAL A 274 10.10 3.16 3.81
C VAL A 274 11.08 4.33 3.94
N THR A 275 11.95 4.53 2.95
CA THR A 275 12.90 5.65 2.98
C THR A 275 12.08 6.87 2.65
N CYS A 276 11.59 7.52 3.70
CA CYS A 276 10.97 8.81 3.62
C CYS A 276 12.05 9.83 3.28
N VAL A 277 12.39 9.98 2.00
CA VAL A 277 13.27 11.07 1.59
C VAL A 277 12.41 12.31 1.46
N SER A 278 12.48 13.21 2.44
CA SER A 278 12.04 14.58 2.20
C SER A 278 13.06 15.23 1.28
N LEU A 279 12.68 15.38 0.00
CA LEU A 279 13.52 16.03 -1.02
C LEU A 279 13.44 17.56 -0.95
N ARG A 280 12.63 18.12 -0.04
CA ARG A 280 12.55 19.56 0.16
C ARG A 280 13.71 20.05 1.02
N PRO A 281 14.40 21.14 0.63
CA PRO A 281 15.39 21.75 1.50
C PRO A 281 14.72 22.14 2.82
N LYS A 282 15.39 21.88 3.95
CA LYS A 282 15.02 22.53 5.21
C LYS A 282 15.11 24.03 4.96
N LEU A 283 13.98 24.72 5.05
CA LEU A 283 13.99 26.18 5.16
C LEU A 283 14.63 26.48 6.52
N ASP A 284 15.84 27.06 6.47
CA ASP A 284 16.53 27.61 7.65
C ASP A 284 15.74 28.77 8.27
#